data_AF-A0A0G0S5S8-F1
#
_entry.id   AF-A0A0G0S5S8-F1
#
_cell.length_a   1.000
_cell.length_b   1.000
_cell.length_c   1.000
_cell.angle_alpha   90.00
_cell.angle_beta   90.00
_cell.angle_gamma   90.00
#
_symmetry.space_group_name_H-M   'P 1'
#
loop_
_entity.id
_entity.type
_entity.pdbx_description
1 polymer ?
#
loop_
_entity_poly.entity_id
_entity_poly.type
_entity_poly.pdbx_seq_one_letter_code
_entity_poly.pdbx_strand_id
1 'polypeptide(L)'
;MTSKSAVAALPTYSVFSSILNLANVDKKDIASTVHWEAKKVIPIPLDEIILDWKKIEEDDKKVGKKSDNFKVLITGAPKLLVKKYIDIFKEAQINLISLETEIFSLTRSLLGRDKTTVAIVEIGTNTTNISIVDKGIPMLNRSIDIGGLTITKSLANNLNIGLERAEQFKYDLGMNSLGTAGQEIVPKTIIEALNPVINEIKYVINLYQNRDNKKVEKIILSGGSSLLVNFVNYLSKILDINVIIGDPWARVSYPVELKPVLDEVGPRMSIAVGLALRQME
;
A
#
# COMPACT_ATOMS: atom_id res chain seq x y z
N MET A 1 -11.24 0.62 28.18
CA MET A 1 -9.81 0.99 28.26
C MET A 1 -9.60 2.12 27.26
N THR A 2 -9.11 3.29 27.67
CA THR A 2 -8.84 4.42 26.77
C THR A 2 -7.33 4.58 26.60
N SER A 3 -6.83 4.52 25.36
CA SER A 3 -5.41 4.74 25.06
C SER A 3 -5.17 6.22 24.70
N LYS A 4 -4.05 6.78 25.16
CA LYS A 4 -3.53 8.09 24.73
C LYS A 4 -2.31 7.98 23.83
N SER A 5 -2.00 6.79 23.34
CA SER A 5 -0.85 6.56 22.48
C SER A 5 -1.28 6.01 21.13
N ALA A 6 -0.59 6.43 20.08
CA ALA A 6 -0.94 6.11 18.70
C ALA A 6 0.31 5.82 17.84
N VAL A 7 0.11 5.00 16.82
CA VAL A 7 1.05 4.80 15.71
C VAL A 7 0.40 5.46 14.49
N ALA A 8 1.20 6.16 13.69
CA ALA A 8 0.73 6.80 12.45
C ALA A 8 1.53 6.32 11.24
N ALA A 9 0.95 6.50 10.05
CA ALA A 9 1.63 6.28 8.79
C ALA A 9 1.81 7.59 8.02
N LEU A 10 2.91 7.68 7.29
CA LEU A 10 3.15 8.69 6.26
C LEU A 10 2.62 8.20 4.91
N PRO A 11 2.02 9.10 4.11
CA PRO A 11 1.50 8.75 2.80
C PRO A 11 2.59 8.20 1.89
N THR A 12 2.30 7.11 1.17
CA THR A 12 3.28 6.41 0.33
C THR A 12 3.91 7.33 -0.72
N TYR A 13 3.14 8.24 -1.33
CA TYR A 13 3.65 9.21 -2.31
C TYR A 13 4.62 10.26 -1.74
N SER A 14 4.69 10.39 -0.41
CA SER A 14 5.53 11.38 0.27
C SER A 14 6.81 10.79 0.85
N VAL A 15 7.01 9.48 0.70
CA VAL A 15 8.15 8.75 1.25
C VAL A 15 8.88 8.02 0.13
N PHE A 16 10.20 8.06 0.19
CA PHE A 16 11.06 7.30 -0.70
C PHE A 16 11.36 5.93 -0.10
N SER A 17 11.31 4.87 -0.91
CA SER A 17 11.76 3.54 -0.50
C SER A 17 12.48 2.84 -1.64
N SER A 18 13.62 2.22 -1.34
CA SER A 18 14.43 1.51 -2.33
C SER A 18 15.24 0.38 -1.70
N ILE A 19 15.61 -0.60 -2.50
CA ILE A 19 16.50 -1.68 -2.10
C ILE A 19 17.90 -1.38 -2.63
N LEU A 20 18.88 -1.32 -1.72
CA LEU A 20 20.28 -1.19 -2.08
C LEU A 20 20.97 -2.55 -1.96
N ASN A 21 21.77 -2.88 -2.97
CA ASN A 21 22.71 -4.00 -2.92
C ASN A 21 24.05 -3.47 -2.45
N LEU A 22 24.48 -3.84 -1.25
CA LEU A 22 25.78 -3.44 -0.72
C LEU A 22 26.76 -4.58 -0.94
N ALA A 23 27.95 -4.28 -1.47
CA ALA A 23 28.98 -5.27 -1.75
C ALA A 23 30.27 -5.00 -0.96
N ASN A 24 30.91 -6.06 -0.47
CA ASN A 24 32.19 -6.01 0.25
C ASN A 24 32.21 -5.02 1.44
N VAL A 25 31.13 -4.95 2.23
CA VAL A 25 31.04 -4.01 3.35
C VAL A 25 31.43 -4.69 4.66
N ASP A 26 32.46 -4.17 5.31
CA ASP A 26 32.80 -4.57 6.67
C ASP A 26 31.62 -4.31 7.62
N LYS A 27 31.29 -5.26 8.48
CA LYS A 27 30.11 -5.19 9.36
C LYS A 27 30.07 -3.94 10.25
N LYS A 28 31.22 -3.31 10.52
CA LYS A 28 31.33 -2.09 11.34
C LYS A 28 30.94 -0.81 10.58
N ASP A 29 30.91 -0.85 9.24
CA ASP A 29 30.70 0.31 8.37
C ASP A 29 29.39 0.24 7.54
N ILE A 30 28.45 -0.61 7.95
CA ILE A 30 27.18 -0.77 7.23
C ILE A 30 26.40 0.56 7.20
N ALA A 31 26.24 1.23 8.34
CA ALA A 31 25.44 2.45 8.41
C ALA A 31 26.02 3.60 7.56
N SER A 32 27.34 3.76 7.54
CA SER A 32 28.02 4.78 6.74
C SER A 32 27.92 4.46 5.24
N THR A 33 28.04 3.18 4.87
CA THR A 33 27.89 2.73 3.48
C THR A 33 26.44 2.88 2.99
N VAL A 34 25.45 2.50 3.81
CA VAL A 34 24.03 2.75 3.51
C VAL A 34 23.80 4.23 3.27
N HIS A 35 24.32 5.10 4.14
CA HIS A 35 24.18 6.54 3.99
C HIS A 35 24.80 7.06 2.69
N TRP A 36 25.96 6.55 2.29
CA TRP A 36 26.63 6.95 1.05
C TRP A 36 25.91 6.44 -0.21
N GLU A 37 25.46 5.18 -0.22
CA GLU A 37 24.67 4.63 -1.33
C GLU A 37 23.29 5.28 -1.44
N ALA A 38 22.66 5.63 -0.31
CA ALA A 38 21.39 6.33 -0.29
C ALA A 38 21.47 7.71 -0.97
N LYS A 39 22.61 8.43 -0.87
CA LYS A 39 22.82 9.72 -1.57
C LYS A 39 22.67 9.61 -3.09
N LYS A 40 22.94 8.44 -3.66
CA LYS A 40 22.90 8.24 -5.12
C LYS A 40 21.49 8.04 -5.65
N VAL A 41 20.56 7.62 -4.79
CA VAL A 41 19.20 7.21 -5.20
C VAL A 41 18.11 8.12 -4.66
N ILE A 42 18.36 8.84 -3.56
CA ILE A 42 17.38 9.74 -2.95
C ILE A 42 17.34 11.06 -3.73
N PRO A 43 16.15 11.51 -4.17
CA PRO A 43 16.00 12.68 -5.04
C PRO A 43 16.11 14.04 -4.31
N ILE A 44 16.29 14.04 -2.99
CA ILE A 44 16.39 15.22 -2.14
C ILE A 44 17.64 15.17 -1.26
N PRO A 45 18.13 16.31 -0.75
CA PRO A 45 19.29 16.34 0.13
C PRO A 45 19.08 15.48 1.40
N LEU A 46 20.11 14.71 1.79
CA LEU A 46 19.99 13.82 2.97
C LEU A 46 19.85 14.58 4.29
N ASP A 47 20.28 15.84 4.36
CA ASP A 47 20.07 16.71 5.50
C ASP A 47 18.62 17.19 5.64
N GLU A 48 17.81 17.07 4.59
CA GLU A 48 16.37 17.34 4.61
C GLU A 48 15.52 16.09 4.85
N ILE A 49 16.13 14.90 4.86
CA ILE A 49 15.44 13.62 5.00
C ILE A 49 15.73 12.95 6.36
N ILE A 50 14.73 12.24 6.88
CA ILE A 50 14.93 11.24 7.93
C ILE A 50 15.01 9.89 7.23
N LEU A 51 16.19 9.25 7.32
CA LEU A 51 16.48 7.96 6.72
C LEU A 51 16.40 6.87 7.78
N ASP A 52 15.70 5.79 7.46
CA ASP A 52 15.74 4.53 8.19
C ASP A 52 16.08 3.40 7.23
N TRP A 53 16.66 2.31 7.74
CA TRP A 53 17.03 1.17 6.94
C TRP A 53 16.92 -0.15 7.69
N LYS A 54 16.59 -1.21 6.96
CA LYS A 54 16.51 -2.57 7.49
C LYS A 54 17.25 -3.53 6.57
N LYS A 55 18.06 -4.40 7.16
CA LYS A 55 18.69 -5.51 6.42
C LYS A 55 17.62 -6.49 5.94
N ILE A 56 17.69 -6.86 4.67
CA ILE A 56 16.87 -7.92 4.09
C ILE A 56 17.61 -9.24 4.31
N GLU A 57 17.01 -10.15 5.05
CA GLU A 57 17.54 -11.50 5.22
C GLU A 57 17.25 -12.31 3.96
N GLU A 58 18.30 -12.81 3.30
CA GLU A 58 18.15 -13.77 2.21
C GLU A 58 18.17 -15.19 2.79
N ASP A 59 17.26 -16.05 2.32
CA ASP A 59 17.22 -17.50 2.66
C ASP A 59 18.37 -18.29 2.02
N ASP A 60 19.56 -17.68 1.87
CA ASP A 60 20.70 -18.34 1.24
C ASP A 60 21.38 -19.29 2.23
N LYS A 61 20.74 -20.44 2.44
CA LYS A 61 21.38 -21.69 2.83
C LYS A 61 22.20 -22.28 1.67
N LYS A 62 22.84 -21.45 0.83
CA LYS A 62 23.84 -21.93 -0.12
C LYS A 62 25.19 -22.01 0.55
N VAL A 63 25.46 -23.24 0.99
CA VAL A 63 26.73 -23.80 1.43
C VAL A 63 27.94 -23.12 0.74
N GLY A 64 28.82 -22.51 1.54
CA GLY A 64 30.25 -22.45 1.23
C GLY A 64 30.88 -21.13 0.75
N LYS A 65 30.13 -20.04 0.53
CA LYS A 65 30.75 -18.72 0.27
C LYS A 65 30.17 -17.65 1.18
N LYS A 66 31.01 -17.08 2.06
CA LYS A 66 30.76 -15.76 2.67
C LYS A 66 30.73 -14.73 1.55
N SER A 67 29.55 -14.55 0.97
CA SER A 67 29.24 -13.35 0.21
C SER A 67 29.03 -12.24 1.24
N ASP A 68 29.96 -11.29 1.33
CA ASP A 68 29.80 -10.06 2.14
C ASP A 68 28.84 -9.07 1.47
N ASN A 69 28.08 -9.53 0.47
CA ASN A 69 27.02 -8.76 -0.16
C ASN A 69 25.71 -8.98 0.60
N PHE A 70 25.01 -7.90 0.94
CA PHE A 70 23.67 -7.98 1.51
C PHE A 70 22.78 -6.87 0.99
N LYS A 71 21.48 -7.14 1.02
CA LYS A 71 20.45 -6.19 0.64
C LYS A 71 19.96 -5.42 1.85
N VAL A 72 19.69 -4.14 1.65
CA VAL A 72 19.03 -3.29 2.64
C VAL A 72 17.85 -2.60 2.00
N LEU A 73 16.73 -2.56 2.72
CA LEU A 73 15.61 -1.69 2.41
C LEU A 73 15.89 -0.35 3.07
N ILE A 74 15.96 0.72 2.30
CA ILE A 74 16.01 2.09 2.81
C ILE A 74 14.64 2.73 2.67
N THR A 75 14.28 3.55 3.66
CA THR A 75 13.07 4.37 3.65
C THR A 75 13.42 5.77 4.11
N GLY A 76 12.96 6.79 3.37
CA GLY A 76 13.32 8.17 3.62
C GLY A 76 12.12 9.10 3.54
N ALA A 77 11.86 9.88 4.59
CA ALA A 77 10.77 10.85 4.64
C ALA A 77 11.30 12.28 4.86
N PRO A 78 10.70 13.31 4.22
CA PRO A 78 11.09 14.71 4.46
C PRO A 78 10.94 15.10 5.93
N LYS A 79 11.96 15.74 6.52
CA LYS A 79 11.96 16.20 7.92
C LYS A 79 10.77 17.10 8.23
N LEU A 80 10.40 17.99 7.30
CA LEU A 80 9.25 18.87 7.44
C LEU A 80 7.93 18.11 7.57
N LEU A 81 7.77 17.03 6.81
CA LEU A 81 6.59 16.18 6.89
C LEU A 81 6.52 15.43 8.22
N VAL A 82 7.64 14.84 8.66
CA VAL A 82 7.71 14.17 9.96
C VAL A 82 7.41 15.14 11.09
N LYS A 83 7.99 16.35 11.05
CA LYS A 83 7.72 17.40 12.02
C LYS A 83 6.24 17.78 12.06
N LYS A 84 5.60 17.95 10.89
CA LYS A 84 4.16 18.24 10.81
C LYS A 84 3.32 17.20 11.55
N TYR A 85 3.60 15.91 11.36
CA TYR A 85 2.89 14.85 12.09
C TYR A 85 3.15 14.94 13.60
N ILE A 86 4.40 15.10 14.01
CA ILE A 86 4.75 15.26 15.44
C ILE A 86 3.97 16.42 16.07
N ASP A 87 3.89 17.57 15.38
CA ASP A 87 3.20 18.76 15.90
C ASP A 87 1.68 18.52 15.99
N ILE A 88 1.05 17.89 14.99
CA ILE A 88 -0.38 17.52 15.03
C ILE A 88 -0.70 16.64 16.25
N PHE A 89 0.11 15.60 16.49
CA PHE A 89 -0.11 14.68 17.61
C PHE A 89 0.13 15.35 18.97
N LYS A 90 1.10 16.26 19.06
CA LYS A 90 1.33 17.09 20.26
C LYS A 90 0.13 18.00 20.56
N GLU A 91 -0.38 18.70 19.55
CA GLU A 91 -1.57 19.56 19.69
C GLU A 91 -2.81 18.76 20.09
N ALA A 92 -2.96 17.55 19.54
CA ALA A 92 -4.03 16.62 19.92
C ALA A 92 -3.83 15.96 21.30
N GLN A 93 -2.70 16.19 21.97
CA GLN A 93 -2.32 15.55 23.23
C GLN A 93 -2.30 14.02 23.17
N ILE A 94 -1.91 13.47 22.01
CA ILE A 94 -1.76 12.03 21.78
C ILE A 94 -0.26 11.72 21.66
N ASN A 95 0.20 10.74 22.44
CA ASN A 95 1.58 10.28 22.38
C ASN A 95 1.82 9.48 21.09
N LEU A 96 2.46 10.10 20.10
CA LEU A 96 2.87 9.44 18.87
C LEU A 96 4.08 8.51 19.14
N ILE A 97 3.81 7.21 19.21
CA ILE A 97 4.82 6.18 19.53
C ILE A 97 5.76 5.96 18.35
N SER A 98 5.20 5.91 17.15
CA SER A 98 5.95 5.55 15.96
C SER A 98 5.27 6.09 14.71
N LEU A 99 6.09 6.36 13.70
CA LEU A 99 5.69 6.82 12.38
C LEU A 99 6.31 5.86 11.36
N GLU A 100 5.48 5.14 10.62
CA GLU A 100 5.92 4.24 9.54
C GLU A 100 5.39 4.68 8.17
N THR A 101 5.66 3.93 7.10
CA THR A 101 4.98 4.12 5.82
C THR A 101 3.75 3.22 5.74
N GLU A 102 2.74 3.65 4.99
CA GLU A 102 1.48 2.89 4.84
C GLU A 102 1.71 1.46 4.36
N ILE A 103 2.69 1.21 3.50
CA ILE A 103 2.94 -0.13 2.94
C ILE A 103 3.32 -1.17 4.02
N PHE A 104 4.04 -0.78 5.07
CA PHE A 104 4.33 -1.71 6.17
C PHE A 104 3.05 -2.07 6.93
N SER A 105 2.18 -1.09 7.15
CA SER A 105 0.87 -1.31 7.75
C SER A 105 -0.01 -2.22 6.88
N LEU A 106 -0.13 -1.92 5.58
CA LEU A 106 -0.87 -2.74 4.62
C LEU A 106 -0.34 -4.18 4.56
N THR A 107 0.98 -4.34 4.55
CA THR A 107 1.62 -5.66 4.57
C THR A 107 1.20 -6.44 5.81
N ARG A 108 1.24 -5.80 6.98
CA ARG A 108 0.87 -6.40 8.26
C ARG A 108 -0.61 -6.78 8.33
N SER A 109 -1.51 -5.90 7.87
CA SER A 109 -2.96 -6.14 7.91
C SER A 109 -3.49 -7.00 6.78
N LEU A 110 -2.79 -7.13 5.64
CA LEU A 110 -3.29 -7.91 4.49
C LEU A 110 -2.56 -9.25 4.28
N LEU A 111 -1.24 -9.33 4.51
CA LEU A 111 -0.47 -10.56 4.20
C LEU A 111 -0.27 -11.49 5.38
N GLY A 112 -0.04 -10.93 6.57
CA GLY A 112 0.28 -11.74 7.75
C GLY A 112 1.54 -12.58 7.54
N ARG A 113 1.37 -13.91 7.46
CA ARG A 113 2.49 -14.86 7.27
C ARG A 113 2.67 -15.34 5.82
N ASP A 114 1.88 -14.82 4.89
CA ASP A 114 2.03 -15.13 3.47
C ASP A 114 3.39 -14.60 2.96
N LYS A 115 4.22 -15.49 2.43
CA LYS A 115 5.55 -15.17 1.91
C LYS A 115 5.59 -15.08 0.39
N THR A 116 4.47 -15.26 -0.29
CA THR A 116 4.37 -15.16 -1.75
C THR A 116 4.68 -13.73 -2.21
N THR A 117 5.03 -13.59 -3.49
CA THR A 117 5.17 -12.28 -4.11
C THR A 117 3.78 -11.77 -4.51
N VAL A 118 3.37 -10.64 -3.97
CA VAL A 118 2.02 -10.08 -4.14
C VAL A 118 2.09 -8.61 -4.54
N ALA A 119 1.11 -8.17 -5.32
CA ALA A 119 0.87 -6.75 -5.54
C ALA A 119 -0.23 -6.28 -4.60
N ILE A 120 0.02 -5.24 -3.81
CA ILE A 120 -1.00 -4.53 -3.04
C ILE A 120 -1.37 -3.26 -3.81
N VAL A 121 -2.65 -3.08 -4.10
CA VAL A 121 -3.17 -1.90 -4.80
C VAL A 121 -4.16 -1.21 -3.87
N GLU A 122 -3.72 -0.11 -3.25
CA GLU A 122 -4.56 0.72 -2.38
C GLU A 122 -5.13 1.87 -3.21
N ILE A 123 -6.45 1.91 -3.37
CA ILE A 123 -7.16 2.92 -4.18
C ILE A 123 -7.94 3.84 -3.23
N GLY A 124 -7.30 4.95 -2.87
CA GLY A 124 -7.88 5.98 -2.02
C GLY A 124 -8.81 6.92 -2.77
N THR A 125 -9.04 8.10 -2.19
CA THR A 125 -9.86 9.15 -2.81
C THR A 125 -9.11 9.88 -3.91
N ASN A 126 -7.86 10.29 -3.66
CA ASN A 126 -7.08 11.12 -4.59
C ASN A 126 -5.96 10.34 -5.29
N THR A 127 -5.42 9.31 -4.63
CA THR A 127 -4.23 8.59 -5.08
C THR A 127 -4.50 7.09 -5.14
N THR A 128 -3.73 6.41 -5.98
CA THR A 128 -3.62 4.96 -5.97
C THR A 128 -2.16 4.59 -5.73
N ASN A 129 -1.93 3.78 -4.70
CA ASN A 129 -0.62 3.25 -4.35
C ASN A 129 -0.53 1.79 -4.80
N ILE A 130 0.50 1.47 -5.59
CA ILE A 130 0.78 0.13 -6.11
C ILE A 130 2.13 -0.32 -5.58
N SER A 131 2.11 -1.41 -4.83
CA SER A 131 3.28 -1.93 -4.13
C SER A 131 3.47 -3.40 -4.44
N ILE A 132 4.69 -3.80 -4.81
CA ILE A 132 5.07 -5.21 -4.87
C ILE A 132 5.73 -5.58 -3.54
N VAL A 133 5.21 -6.61 -2.89
CA VAL A 133 5.73 -7.14 -1.64
C VAL A 133 6.19 -8.58 -1.87
N ASP A 134 7.43 -8.88 -1.51
CA ASP A 134 8.01 -10.23 -1.61
C ASP A 134 8.48 -10.68 -0.22
N LYS A 135 8.00 -11.83 0.26
CA LYS A 135 8.30 -12.34 1.61
C LYS A 135 8.02 -11.31 2.73
N GLY A 136 6.99 -10.48 2.57
CA GLY A 136 6.64 -9.42 3.52
C GLY A 136 7.53 -8.17 3.44
N ILE A 137 8.40 -8.06 2.44
CA ILE A 137 9.30 -6.92 2.24
C ILE A 137 8.82 -6.11 1.03
N PRO A 138 8.55 -4.80 1.19
CA PRO A 138 8.22 -3.94 0.05
C PRO A 138 9.40 -3.83 -0.91
N MET A 139 9.22 -4.32 -2.14
CA MET A 139 10.26 -4.39 -3.17
C MET A 139 10.20 -3.25 -4.18
N LEU A 140 9.00 -2.69 -4.36
CA LEU A 140 8.70 -1.61 -5.29
C LEU A 140 7.43 -0.91 -4.81
N ASN A 141 7.44 0.43 -4.83
CA ASN A 141 6.28 1.25 -4.50
C ASN A 141 6.16 2.36 -5.55
N ARG A 142 4.96 2.53 -6.12
CA ARG A 142 4.64 3.62 -7.04
C ARG A 142 3.27 4.18 -6.68
N SER A 143 3.13 5.49 -6.74
CA SER A 143 1.87 6.20 -6.54
C SER A 143 1.51 7.02 -7.76
N ILE A 144 0.22 7.10 -8.05
CA ILE A 144 -0.34 7.97 -9.09
C ILE A 144 -1.49 8.79 -8.52
N ASP A 145 -1.66 10.02 -9.03
CA ASP A 145 -2.67 10.99 -8.59
C ASP A 145 -4.06 10.70 -9.19
N ILE A 146 -4.48 9.45 -9.09
CA ILE A 146 -5.77 8.96 -9.57
C ILE A 146 -6.37 8.09 -8.48
N GLY A 147 -7.60 8.39 -8.09
CA GLY A 147 -8.34 7.61 -7.10
C GLY A 147 -9.85 7.72 -7.30
N GLY A 148 -10.61 7.43 -6.25
CA GLY A 148 -12.07 7.43 -6.28
C GLY A 148 -12.70 8.76 -6.72
N LEU A 149 -12.06 9.91 -6.44
CA LEU A 149 -12.55 11.23 -6.84
C LEU A 149 -12.53 11.41 -8.36
N THR A 150 -11.60 10.77 -9.07
CA THR A 150 -11.57 10.79 -10.54
C THR A 150 -12.82 10.16 -11.11
N ILE A 151 -13.28 9.05 -10.50
CA ILE A 151 -14.52 8.38 -10.87
C ILE A 151 -15.71 9.29 -10.59
N THR A 152 -15.77 9.88 -9.39
CA THR A 152 -16.84 10.78 -8.95
C THR A 152 -16.99 11.98 -9.89
N LYS A 153 -15.87 12.62 -10.26
CA LYS A 153 -15.85 13.72 -11.24
C LYS A 153 -16.31 13.27 -12.63
N SER A 154 -15.88 12.08 -13.07
CA SER A 154 -16.30 11.51 -14.34
C SER A 154 -17.81 11.26 -14.37
N LEU A 155 -18.38 10.66 -13.32
CA LEU A 155 -19.82 10.44 -13.17
C LEU A 155 -20.60 11.76 -13.12
N ALA A 156 -20.12 12.73 -12.34
CA ALA A 156 -20.74 14.05 -12.22
C ALA A 156 -20.86 14.74 -13.59
N ASN A 157 -19.79 14.71 -14.38
CA ASN A 157 -19.76 15.31 -15.71
C ASN A 157 -20.66 14.56 -16.71
N ASN A 158 -20.60 13.22 -16.73
CA ASN A 158 -21.38 12.42 -17.68
C ASN A 158 -22.89 12.45 -17.40
N LEU A 159 -23.28 12.54 -16.13
CA LEU A 159 -24.68 12.57 -15.71
C LEU A 159 -25.23 13.98 -15.50
N ASN A 160 -24.38 15.01 -15.61
CA ASN A 160 -24.69 16.40 -15.32
C ASN A 160 -25.32 16.60 -13.92
N ILE A 161 -24.67 16.02 -12.90
CA ILE A 161 -25.10 16.09 -11.49
C ILE A 161 -23.99 16.64 -10.60
N GLY A 162 -24.34 17.10 -9.39
CA GLY A 162 -23.35 17.54 -8.39
C GLY A 162 -22.47 16.39 -7.87
N LEU A 163 -21.27 16.74 -7.38
CA LEU A 163 -20.29 15.78 -6.88
C LEU A 163 -20.82 14.88 -5.75
N GLU A 164 -21.61 15.42 -4.84
CA GLU A 164 -22.23 14.66 -3.75
C GLU A 164 -23.16 13.57 -4.28
N ARG A 165 -24.03 13.92 -5.24
CA ARG A 165 -24.93 12.96 -5.89
C ARG A 165 -24.17 11.93 -6.71
N ALA A 166 -23.09 12.33 -7.38
CA ALA A 166 -22.22 11.41 -8.11
C ALA A 166 -21.48 10.43 -7.17
N GLU A 167 -21.06 10.89 -5.99
CA GLU A 167 -20.43 10.04 -4.99
C GLU A 167 -21.43 9.03 -4.44
N GLN A 168 -22.64 9.47 -4.10
CA GLN A 168 -23.70 8.58 -3.65
C GLN A 168 -24.04 7.53 -4.72
N PHE A 169 -24.17 7.96 -5.98
CA PHE A 169 -24.40 7.04 -7.10
C PHE A 169 -23.29 5.99 -7.24
N LYS A 170 -22.02 6.39 -7.05
CA LYS A 170 -20.87 5.47 -7.05
C LYS A 170 -20.97 4.43 -5.92
N TYR A 171 -21.37 4.83 -4.72
CA TYR A 171 -21.60 3.92 -3.60
C TYR A 171 -22.76 2.96 -3.87
N ASP A 172 -23.89 3.46 -4.36
CA ASP A 172 -25.09 2.67 -4.66
C ASP A 172 -24.79 1.59 -5.71
N LEU A 173 -23.98 1.92 -6.72
CA LEU A 173 -23.50 0.95 -7.70
C LEU A 173 -22.69 -0.17 -7.03
N GLY A 174 -21.79 0.16 -6.11
CA GLY A 174 -20.98 -0.81 -5.36
C GLY A 174 -21.84 -1.72 -4.48
N MET A 175 -22.79 -1.17 -3.71
CA MET A 175 -23.64 -1.94 -2.78
C MET A 175 -24.59 -2.90 -3.49
N ASN A 176 -25.20 -2.48 -4.60
CA ASN A 176 -26.15 -3.32 -5.35
C ASN A 176 -25.49 -4.57 -5.98
N SER A 177 -24.15 -4.57 -6.09
CA SER A 177 -23.37 -5.72 -6.58
C SER A 177 -23.24 -6.86 -5.56
N LEU A 178 -23.45 -6.58 -4.26
CA LEU A 178 -23.39 -7.58 -3.19
C LEU A 178 -24.66 -8.46 -3.13
N GLY A 179 -25.73 -8.09 -3.85
CA GLY A 179 -27.05 -8.74 -3.72
C GLY A 179 -27.76 -9.15 -5.02
N THR A 180 -27.31 -8.72 -6.21
CA THR A 180 -28.01 -9.04 -7.47
C THR A 180 -27.07 -9.57 -8.55
N ALA A 181 -27.30 -10.81 -8.99
CA ALA A 181 -26.58 -11.50 -10.06
C ALA A 181 -26.83 -10.92 -11.49
N GLY A 182 -27.25 -9.65 -11.60
CA GLY A 182 -27.87 -9.11 -12.82
C GLY A 182 -27.04 -8.09 -13.60
N GLN A 183 -26.04 -7.45 -13.00
CA GLN A 183 -25.16 -6.52 -13.71
C GLN A 183 -23.71 -6.91 -13.46
N GLU A 184 -23.19 -7.83 -14.27
CA GLU A 184 -21.79 -8.31 -14.24
C GLU A 184 -20.79 -7.28 -14.80
N ILE A 185 -21.26 -6.12 -15.27
CA ILE A 185 -20.46 -5.20 -16.08
C ILE A 185 -20.11 -3.96 -15.25
N VAL A 186 -18.82 -3.67 -15.12
CA VAL A 186 -18.33 -2.39 -14.60
C VAL A 186 -18.76 -1.28 -15.58
N PRO A 187 -19.44 -0.20 -15.15
CA PRO A 187 -19.82 0.88 -16.04
C PRO A 187 -18.63 1.45 -16.82
N LYS A 188 -18.81 1.68 -18.12
CA LYS A 188 -17.75 2.15 -19.04
C LYS A 188 -17.05 3.41 -18.52
N THR A 189 -17.80 4.35 -17.95
CA THR A 189 -17.28 5.58 -17.33
C THR A 189 -16.29 5.31 -16.19
N ILE A 190 -16.53 4.27 -15.40
CA ILE A 190 -15.63 3.86 -14.30
C ILE A 190 -14.38 3.21 -14.88
N ILE A 191 -14.54 2.33 -15.88
CA ILE A 191 -13.43 1.70 -16.59
C ILE A 191 -12.50 2.76 -17.19
N GLU A 192 -13.05 3.73 -17.92
CA GLU A 192 -12.27 4.79 -18.57
C GLU A 192 -11.54 5.66 -17.54
N ALA A 193 -12.20 6.00 -16.42
CA ALA A 193 -11.59 6.76 -15.33
C ALA A 193 -10.43 6.02 -14.66
N LEU A 194 -10.49 4.68 -14.59
CA LEU A 194 -9.47 3.85 -13.95
C LEU A 194 -8.46 3.24 -14.93
N ASN A 195 -8.59 3.46 -16.23
CA ASN A 195 -7.65 2.93 -17.22
C ASN A 195 -6.19 3.30 -16.92
N PRO A 196 -5.86 4.53 -16.48
CA PRO A 196 -4.49 4.84 -16.05
C PRO A 196 -4.01 4.00 -14.87
N VAL A 197 -4.89 3.69 -13.91
CA VAL A 197 -4.57 2.80 -12.76
C VAL A 197 -4.24 1.40 -13.26
N ILE A 198 -5.04 0.85 -14.18
CA ILE A 198 -4.82 -0.47 -14.76
C ILE A 198 -3.48 -0.54 -15.49
N ASN A 199 -3.16 0.50 -16.27
CA ASN A 199 -1.89 0.58 -16.99
C ASN A 199 -0.70 0.67 -16.02
N GLU A 200 -0.84 1.43 -14.94
CA GLU A 200 0.22 1.53 -13.93
C GLU A 200 0.41 0.20 -13.19
N ILE A 201 -0.67 -0.53 -12.87
CA ILE A 201 -0.58 -1.88 -12.28
C ILE A 201 0.22 -2.81 -13.20
N LYS A 202 -0.12 -2.84 -14.50
CA LYS A 202 0.62 -3.63 -15.50
C LYS A 202 2.09 -3.23 -15.57
N TYR A 203 2.37 -1.93 -15.57
CA TYR A 203 3.72 -1.40 -15.63
C TYR A 203 4.55 -1.81 -14.41
N VAL A 204 4.02 -1.61 -13.20
CA VAL A 204 4.69 -1.95 -11.93
C VAL A 204 4.98 -3.45 -11.85
N ILE A 205 4.01 -4.29 -12.20
CA ILE A 205 4.17 -5.75 -12.23
C ILE A 205 5.27 -6.13 -13.23
N ASN A 206 5.20 -5.64 -14.47
CA ASN A 206 6.19 -5.95 -15.51
C ASN A 206 7.60 -5.47 -15.11
N LEU A 207 7.71 -4.28 -14.53
CA LEU A 207 8.97 -3.74 -14.04
C LEU A 207 9.61 -4.66 -13.00
N TYR A 208 8.84 -5.17 -12.04
CA TYR A 208 9.32 -6.10 -11.03
C TYR A 208 9.68 -7.47 -11.63
N GLN A 209 8.79 -8.04 -12.45
CA GLN A 209 9.00 -9.36 -13.04
C GLN A 209 10.26 -9.40 -13.93
N ASN A 210 10.52 -8.34 -14.72
CA ASN A 210 11.72 -8.27 -15.56
C ASN A 210 13.01 -8.07 -14.75
N ARG A 211 12.94 -7.32 -13.64
CA ARG A 211 14.11 -7.04 -12.79
C ARG A 211 14.51 -8.24 -11.94
N ASP A 212 13.53 -8.92 -11.34
CA ASP A 212 13.75 -9.93 -10.31
C ASP A 212 13.47 -11.38 -10.79
N ASN A 213 12.95 -11.56 -12.01
CA ASN A 213 12.58 -12.85 -12.61
C ASN A 213 11.67 -13.71 -11.71
N LYS A 214 10.77 -13.05 -10.96
CA LYS A 214 9.76 -13.68 -10.09
C LYS A 214 8.36 -13.27 -10.54
N LYS A 215 7.40 -14.18 -10.43
CA LYS A 215 6.00 -13.93 -10.78
C LYS A 215 5.24 -13.32 -9.59
N VAL A 216 4.38 -12.35 -9.86
CA VAL A 216 3.38 -11.87 -8.89
C VAL A 216 2.22 -12.87 -8.86
N GLU A 217 1.97 -13.49 -7.70
CA GLU A 217 0.99 -14.57 -7.57
C GLU A 217 -0.45 -14.08 -7.51
N LYS A 218 -0.66 -12.92 -6.87
CA LYS A 218 -1.98 -12.30 -6.71
C LYS A 218 -1.88 -10.79 -6.51
N ILE A 219 -3.00 -10.14 -6.75
CA ILE A 219 -3.23 -8.73 -6.44
C ILE A 219 -4.22 -8.66 -5.28
N ILE A 220 -3.90 -7.87 -4.26
CA ILE A 220 -4.78 -7.57 -3.14
C ILE A 220 -5.19 -6.10 -3.25
N LEU A 221 -6.50 -5.85 -3.42
CA LEU A 221 -7.05 -4.51 -3.44
C LEU A 221 -7.33 -4.03 -2.01
N SER A 222 -7.10 -2.74 -1.78
CA SER A 222 -7.39 -2.03 -0.54
C SER A 222 -7.90 -0.62 -0.85
N GLY A 223 -8.35 0.12 0.16
CA GLY A 223 -8.90 1.46 0.01
C GLY A 223 -10.38 1.45 -0.36
N GLY A 224 -11.09 2.56 -0.15
CA GLY A 224 -12.53 2.62 -0.34
C GLY A 224 -12.99 2.35 -1.77
N SER A 225 -12.17 2.74 -2.76
CA SER A 225 -12.49 2.55 -4.17
C SER A 225 -12.22 1.11 -4.67
N SER A 226 -11.75 0.22 -3.80
CA SER A 226 -11.67 -1.22 -4.12
C SER A 226 -13.04 -1.91 -4.15
N LEU A 227 -14.04 -1.32 -3.48
CA LEU A 227 -15.41 -1.84 -3.35
C LEU A 227 -16.31 -1.49 -4.55
N LEU A 228 -15.74 -1.04 -5.66
CA LEU A 228 -16.49 -0.79 -6.88
C LEU A 228 -17.06 -2.10 -7.43
N VAL A 229 -18.31 -2.04 -7.92
CA VAL A 229 -19.03 -3.17 -8.51
C VAL A 229 -18.18 -3.93 -9.53
N ASN A 230 -18.08 -5.25 -9.35
CA ASN A 230 -17.36 -6.20 -10.23
C ASN A 230 -15.90 -5.84 -10.56
N PHE A 231 -15.30 -4.92 -9.82
CA PHE A 231 -13.97 -4.42 -10.17
C PHE A 231 -12.89 -5.50 -9.99
N VAL A 232 -13.03 -6.37 -8.99
CA VAL A 232 -12.18 -7.54 -8.77
C VAL A 232 -12.17 -8.45 -10.01
N ASN A 233 -13.35 -8.90 -10.44
CA ASN A 233 -13.49 -9.81 -11.59
C ASN A 233 -12.96 -9.18 -12.88
N TYR A 234 -13.26 -7.89 -13.07
CA TYR A 234 -12.79 -7.13 -14.22
C TYR A 234 -11.25 -7.03 -14.26
N LEU A 235 -10.61 -6.66 -13.14
CA LEU A 235 -9.16 -6.62 -13.05
C LEU A 235 -8.54 -8.00 -13.23
N SER A 236 -9.11 -9.04 -12.61
CA SER A 236 -8.60 -10.41 -12.75
C SER A 236 -8.58 -10.86 -14.21
N LYS A 237 -9.65 -10.58 -14.96
CA LYS A 237 -9.73 -10.93 -16.38
C LYS A 237 -8.75 -10.15 -17.25
N ILE A 238 -8.57 -8.86 -17.00
CA ILE A 238 -7.68 -8.00 -17.82
C ILE A 238 -6.21 -8.20 -17.51
N LEU A 239 -5.88 -8.53 -16.27
CA LEU A 239 -4.50 -8.70 -15.81
C LEU A 239 -4.05 -10.15 -15.88
N ASP A 240 -4.97 -11.11 -16.05
CA ASP A 240 -4.68 -12.55 -15.99
C ASP A 240 -3.96 -12.97 -14.70
N ILE A 241 -4.38 -12.35 -13.59
CA ILE A 241 -3.85 -12.56 -12.24
C ILE A 241 -5.03 -12.67 -11.27
N ASN A 242 -4.89 -13.52 -10.25
CA ASN A 242 -5.89 -13.60 -9.18
C ASN A 242 -5.96 -12.27 -8.42
N VAL A 243 -7.14 -11.63 -8.39
CA VAL A 243 -7.39 -10.38 -7.67
C VAL A 243 -8.36 -10.67 -6.54
N ILE A 244 -8.06 -10.17 -5.34
CA ILE A 244 -8.93 -10.29 -4.17
C ILE A 244 -9.08 -8.95 -3.46
N ILE A 245 -10.18 -8.75 -2.73
CA ILE A 245 -10.28 -7.67 -1.75
C ILE A 245 -9.52 -8.10 -0.50
N GLY A 246 -8.67 -7.22 0.02
CA GLY A 246 -7.96 -7.44 1.27
C GLY A 246 -8.92 -7.41 2.46
N ASP A 247 -8.86 -8.43 3.31
CA ASP A 247 -9.55 -8.46 4.60
C ASP A 247 -8.56 -8.13 5.72
N PRO A 248 -8.57 -6.90 6.25
CA PRO A 248 -7.69 -6.54 7.35
C PRO A 248 -8.10 -7.16 8.69
N TRP A 249 -9.33 -7.65 8.80
CA TRP A 249 -9.87 -8.24 10.02
C TRP A 249 -9.53 -9.74 10.15
N ALA A 250 -8.98 -10.37 9.12
CA ALA A 250 -8.64 -11.80 9.09
C ALA A 250 -7.73 -12.27 10.25
N ARG A 251 -7.06 -11.32 10.94
CA ARG A 251 -6.18 -11.57 12.09
C ARG A 251 -6.60 -10.82 13.35
N VAL A 252 -7.81 -10.29 13.37
CA VAL A 252 -8.38 -9.55 14.49
C VAL A 252 -9.57 -10.35 15.02
N SER A 253 -9.63 -10.57 16.33
CA SER A 253 -10.80 -11.17 16.97
C SER A 253 -11.85 -10.09 17.24
N TYR A 254 -13.09 -10.32 16.83
CA TYR A 254 -14.22 -9.41 17.06
C TYR A 254 -15.54 -10.21 17.22
N PRO A 255 -16.56 -9.66 17.91
CA PRO A 255 -17.89 -10.26 17.99
C PRO A 255 -18.52 -10.44 16.60
N VAL A 256 -19.12 -11.60 16.32
CA VAL A 256 -19.64 -11.96 14.99
C VAL A 256 -20.69 -10.97 14.48
N GLU A 257 -21.42 -10.34 15.40
CA GLU A 257 -22.43 -9.32 15.12
C GLU A 257 -21.86 -8.08 14.44
N LEU A 258 -20.55 -7.81 14.59
CA LEU A 258 -19.88 -6.70 13.93
C LEU A 258 -19.47 -7.00 12.48
N LYS A 259 -19.48 -8.28 12.07
CA LYS A 259 -18.99 -8.69 10.75
C LYS A 259 -19.62 -7.90 9.58
N PRO A 260 -20.95 -7.67 9.52
CA PRO A 260 -21.55 -6.94 8.39
C PRO A 260 -21.01 -5.52 8.25
N VAL A 261 -20.82 -4.81 9.36
CA VAL A 261 -20.28 -3.44 9.36
C VAL A 261 -18.79 -3.45 9.03
N LEU A 262 -18.04 -4.42 9.58
CA LEU A 262 -16.60 -4.55 9.34
C LEU A 262 -16.27 -4.93 7.89
N ASP A 263 -17.07 -5.77 7.25
CA ASP A 263 -16.93 -6.10 5.83
C ASP A 263 -17.10 -4.84 4.95
N GLU A 264 -18.02 -3.94 5.32
CA GLU A 264 -18.28 -2.71 4.57
C GLU A 264 -17.13 -1.70 4.68
N VAL A 265 -16.50 -1.58 5.84
CA VAL A 265 -15.41 -0.61 6.07
C VAL A 265 -14.03 -1.21 5.92
N GLY A 266 -13.90 -2.53 5.82
CA GLY A 266 -12.64 -3.26 5.90
C GLY A 266 -11.54 -2.69 5.03
N PRO A 267 -11.70 -2.63 3.69
CA PRO A 267 -10.65 -2.12 2.82
C PRO A 267 -10.22 -0.67 3.12
N ARG A 268 -11.12 0.16 3.68
CA ARG A 268 -10.83 1.54 4.12
C ARG A 268 -9.98 1.60 5.39
N MET A 269 -10.04 0.53 6.20
CA MET A 269 -9.39 0.43 7.50
C MET A 269 -8.07 -0.34 7.46
N SER A 270 -7.64 -0.90 6.32
CA SER A 270 -6.44 -1.72 6.22
C SER A 270 -5.19 -1.08 6.80
N ILE A 271 -4.98 0.23 6.55
CA ILE A 271 -3.85 0.97 7.12
C ILE A 271 -4.03 1.19 8.63
N ALA A 272 -5.23 1.53 9.10
CA ALA A 272 -5.46 1.73 10.53
C ALA A 272 -5.27 0.43 11.34
N VAL A 273 -5.79 -0.68 10.83
CA VAL A 273 -5.64 -2.01 11.44
C VAL A 273 -4.18 -2.43 11.47
N GLY A 274 -3.45 -2.26 10.37
CA GLY A 274 -2.04 -2.62 10.33
C GLY A 274 -1.18 -1.77 11.27
N LEU A 275 -1.53 -0.50 11.48
CA LEU A 275 -0.86 0.37 12.46
C LEU A 275 -1.12 -0.11 13.89
N ALA A 276 -2.36 -0.50 14.20
CA ALA A 276 -2.73 -1.03 15.51
C ALA A 276 -2.02 -2.36 15.82
N LEU A 277 -1.83 -3.22 14.80
CA LEU A 277 -1.12 -4.50 14.93
C LEU A 277 0.40 -4.34 15.17
N ARG A 278 0.99 -3.16 14.92
CA ARG A 278 2.45 -2.95 15.02
C ARG A 278 3.01 -3.23 16.41
N GLN A 279 2.26 -2.91 17.47
CA GLN A 279 2.72 -3.16 18.85
C GLN A 279 2.52 -4.61 19.31
N MET A 280 1.92 -5.45 18.45
CA MET A 280 1.64 -6.86 18.74
C MET A 280 2.60 -7.81 18.00
N GLU A 281 3.54 -7.26 17.21
CA GLU A 281 4.65 -7.98 16.57
C GLU A 281 5.85 -8.19 17.49
#